data_AF-A0A7J0C7N9-F1
#
_entry.id   AF-A0A7J0C7N9-F1
#
_cell.length_a   1.000
_cell.length_b   1.000
_cell.length_c   1.000
_cell.angle_alpha   90.00
_cell.angle_beta   90.00
_cell.angle_gamma   90.00
#
_symmetry.space_group_name_H-M   'P 1'
#
loop_
_entity.id
_entity.type
_entity.pdbx_description
1 polymer ?
#
loop_
_entity_poly.entity_id
_entity_poly.type
_entity_poly.pdbx_seq_one_letter_code
_entity_poly.pdbx_strand_id
1 'polypeptide(L)'
;MLYGPAEHAEKRLLGAVAALPPDETVEPYNEAQDAPWHHARLLLRLHRYADEVVRGTPDPVLAGAGHALDLHRDAAEAASAAAAAARTPRIAPATAYALGVLHADQRHEVEAARGVFRESWPYAAAVTGP
;
A
#
# COMPACT_ATOMS: atom_id res chain seq x y z
N MET A 1 26.16 -15.97 -8.93
CA MET A 1 25.52 -16.18 -7.61
C MET A 1 24.55 -15.04 -7.34
N LEU A 2 23.31 -15.11 -7.86
CA LEU A 2 22.30 -14.05 -7.73
C LEU A 2 21.30 -14.28 -6.57
N TYR A 3 21.48 -15.37 -5.81
CA TYR A 3 20.61 -15.73 -4.68
C TYR A 3 20.74 -14.76 -3.49
N GLY A 4 21.93 -14.22 -3.21
CA GLY A 4 22.15 -13.28 -2.10
C GLY A 4 21.31 -11.99 -2.19
N PRO A 5 21.27 -11.30 -3.34
CA PRO A 5 20.38 -10.16 -3.54
C PRO A 5 18.88 -10.47 -3.35
N ALA A 6 18.41 -11.64 -3.82
CA ALA A 6 17.00 -12.04 -3.69
C ALA A 6 16.61 -12.30 -2.22
N GLU A 7 17.43 -13.03 -1.47
CA GLU A 7 17.21 -13.28 -0.04
C GLU A 7 17.25 -11.98 0.79
N HIS A 8 18.13 -11.04 0.43
CA HIS A 8 18.18 -9.75 1.11
C HIS A 8 16.93 -8.90 0.85
N ALA A 9 16.42 -8.92 -0.38
CA ALA A 9 15.18 -8.23 -0.74
C ALA A 9 13.98 -8.81 0.01
N GLU A 10 13.90 -10.14 0.11
CA GLU A 10 12.84 -10.84 0.86
C GLU A 10 12.87 -10.46 2.35
N LYS A 11 14.04 -10.51 3.01
CA LYS A 11 14.17 -10.12 4.43
C LYS A 11 13.74 -8.68 4.69
N ARG A 12 14.11 -7.76 3.80
CA ARG A 12 13.71 -6.35 3.92
C ARG A 12 12.20 -6.19 3.73
N LEU A 13 11.62 -6.89 2.77
CA LEU A 13 10.17 -6.89 2.54
C LEU A 13 9.43 -7.39 3.79
N LEU A 14 9.80 -8.55 4.32
CA LEU A 14 9.19 -9.12 5.53
C LEU A 14 9.30 -8.17 6.72
N GLY A 15 10.47 -7.56 6.94
CA GLY A 15 10.68 -6.58 8.00
C GLY A 15 9.83 -5.32 7.83
N ALA A 16 9.68 -4.81 6.60
CA ALA A 16 8.83 -3.65 6.33
C ALA A 16 7.34 -3.94 6.52
N VAL A 17 6.87 -5.12 6.10
CA VAL A 17 5.47 -5.55 6.29
C VAL A 17 5.17 -5.75 7.77
N ALA A 18 6.08 -6.34 8.54
CA ALA A 18 5.93 -6.50 9.99
C ALA A 18 5.90 -5.16 10.75
N ALA A 19 6.45 -4.09 10.17
CA ALA A 19 6.45 -2.74 10.75
C ALA A 19 5.26 -1.88 10.30
N LEU A 20 4.33 -2.41 9.51
CA LEU A 20 3.16 -1.67 9.06
C LEU A 20 2.23 -1.33 10.24
N PRO A 21 1.56 -0.16 10.19
CA PRO A 21 0.65 0.24 11.24
C PRO A 21 -0.55 -0.72 11.35
N PRO A 22 -1.01 -1.02 12.59
CA PRO A 22 -2.24 -1.78 12.81
C PRO A 22 -3.47 -0.97 12.37
N ASP A 23 -4.60 -1.64 12.14
CA ASP A 23 -5.83 -0.99 11.67
C ASP A 23 -6.49 -0.09 12.73
N GLU A 24 -6.16 -0.28 14.01
CA GLU A 24 -6.84 0.32 15.15
C GLU A 24 -6.41 1.76 15.45
N THR A 25 -5.84 2.49 14.49
CA THR A 25 -5.39 3.85 14.75
C THR A 25 -6.57 4.80 14.95
N VAL A 26 -6.57 5.52 16.07
CA VAL A 26 -7.68 6.32 16.61
C VAL A 26 -8.00 7.57 15.79
N GLU A 27 -7.13 7.98 14.85
CA GLU A 27 -7.35 9.12 13.96
C GLU A 27 -7.76 8.68 12.55
N PRO A 28 -8.99 9.02 12.10
CA PRO A 28 -9.41 8.79 10.73
C PRO A 28 -8.49 9.53 9.75
N TYR A 29 -8.05 8.84 8.69
CA TYR A 29 -7.35 9.42 7.54
C TYR A 29 -5.99 10.07 7.85
N ASN A 30 -5.18 9.44 8.71
CA ASN A 30 -3.82 9.89 8.93
C ASN A 30 -2.91 9.55 7.74
N GLU A 31 -2.67 10.54 6.86
CA GLU A 31 -1.79 10.42 5.68
C GLU A 31 -0.35 10.01 6.02
N ALA A 32 0.14 10.27 7.25
CA ALA A 32 1.48 9.84 7.67
C ALA A 32 1.63 8.32 7.69
N GLN A 33 0.51 7.59 7.80
CA GLN A 33 0.51 6.13 7.75
C GLN A 33 0.77 5.60 6.34
N ASP A 34 0.55 6.39 5.29
CA ASP A 34 0.68 5.91 3.91
C ASP A 34 2.16 5.66 3.53
N ALA A 35 3.11 6.35 4.17
CA ALA A 35 4.54 6.23 3.88
C ALA A 35 5.11 4.81 4.15
N PRO A 36 4.87 4.18 5.32
CA PRO A 36 5.18 2.76 5.54
C PRO A 36 4.61 1.82 4.47
N TRP A 37 3.36 2.02 4.05
CA TRP A 37 2.71 1.22 3.02
C TRP A 37 3.37 1.38 1.64
N HIS A 38 3.72 2.62 1.26
CA HIS A 38 4.46 2.89 0.03
C HIS A 38 5.87 2.27 0.06
N HIS A 39 6.51 2.22 1.22
CA HIS A 39 7.81 1.57 1.38
C HIS A 39 7.70 0.05 1.22
N ALA A 40 6.72 -0.59 1.85
CA ALA A 40 6.45 -2.01 1.69
C ALA A 40 6.19 -2.38 0.22
N ARG A 41 5.42 -1.55 -0.50
CA ARG A 41 5.17 -1.71 -1.94
C ARG A 41 6.45 -1.68 -2.78
N LEU A 42 7.35 -0.73 -2.50
CA LEU A 42 8.62 -0.64 -3.20
C LEU A 42 9.45 -1.92 -2.99
N LEU A 43 9.54 -2.39 -1.75
CA LEU A 43 10.28 -3.60 -1.40
C LEU A 43 9.66 -4.85 -2.03
N LEU A 44 8.32 -4.92 -2.12
CA LEU A 44 7.62 -6.02 -2.79
C LEU A 44 7.99 -6.07 -4.27
N ARG A 45 7.98 -4.91 -4.94
CA ARG A 45 8.40 -4.81 -6.35
C ARG A 45 9.87 -5.21 -6.54
N LEU A 46 10.76 -4.79 -5.64
CA LEU A 46 12.18 -5.18 -5.68
C LEU A 46 12.37 -6.68 -5.49
N HIS A 47 11.64 -7.29 -4.55
CA HIS A 47 11.67 -8.73 -4.34
C HIS A 47 11.16 -9.48 -5.57
N ARG A 48 10.02 -9.05 -6.15
CA ARG A 48 9.49 -9.63 -7.39
C ARG A 48 10.51 -9.55 -8.54
N TYR A 49 11.16 -8.42 -8.74
CA TYR A 49 12.18 -8.28 -9.79
C TYR A 49 13.42 -9.14 -9.52
N ALA A 50 13.84 -9.27 -8.26
CA ALA A 50 14.96 -10.14 -7.91
C ALA A 50 14.61 -11.61 -8.17
N ASP A 51 13.38 -12.03 -7.86
CA ASP A 51 12.91 -13.40 -8.10
C ASP A 51 12.74 -13.69 -9.59
N GLU A 52 12.20 -12.75 -10.37
CA GLU A 52 12.13 -12.84 -11.84
C GLU A 52 13.51 -13.04 -12.47
N VAL A 53 14.53 -12.33 -11.97
CA VAL A 53 15.91 -12.48 -12.45
C VAL A 53 16.51 -13.84 -12.08
N VAL A 54 16.17 -14.38 -10.89
CA VAL A 54 16.74 -15.65 -10.39
C VAL A 54 16.02 -16.88 -10.94
N ARG A 55 14.69 -16.84 -11.02
CA ARG A 55 13.81 -17.98 -11.37
C ARG A 55 13.19 -17.88 -12.76
N GLY A 56 13.23 -16.71 -13.38
CA GLY A 56 12.64 -16.46 -14.71
C GLY A 56 11.14 -16.13 -14.70
N THR A 57 10.48 -16.21 -13.53
CA THR A 57 9.05 -15.90 -13.38
C THR A 57 8.79 -15.26 -12.01
N PRO A 58 7.83 -14.32 -11.90
CA PRO A 58 7.42 -13.80 -10.61
C PRO A 58 6.66 -14.83 -9.78
N ASP A 59 6.77 -14.74 -8.46
CA ASP A 59 5.94 -15.52 -7.54
C ASP A 59 4.45 -15.12 -7.65
N PRO A 60 3.56 -16.02 -8.13
CA PRO A 60 2.14 -15.73 -8.28
C PRO A 60 1.44 -15.49 -6.94
N VAL A 61 2.00 -16.00 -5.83
CA VAL A 61 1.41 -15.87 -4.49
C VAL A 61 1.44 -14.40 -4.03
N LEU A 62 2.42 -13.62 -4.47
CA LEU A 62 2.55 -12.20 -4.14
C LEU A 62 1.76 -11.27 -5.05
N ALA A 63 1.13 -11.78 -6.12
CA ALA A 63 0.42 -10.96 -7.09
C ALA A 63 -0.77 -10.21 -6.47
N GLY A 64 -1.56 -10.89 -5.63
CA GLY A 64 -2.71 -10.29 -4.93
C GLY A 64 -2.29 -9.18 -3.96
N ALA A 65 -1.31 -9.46 -3.11
CA ALA A 65 -0.74 -8.49 -2.18
C ALA A 65 -0.09 -7.29 -2.91
N GLY A 66 0.63 -7.55 -4.01
CA GLY A 66 1.20 -6.50 -4.85
C GLY A 66 0.14 -5.59 -5.46
N HIS A 67 -0.96 -6.18 -5.96
CA HIS A 67 -2.08 -5.43 -6.52
C HIS A 67 -2.78 -4.56 -5.47
N ALA A 68 -3.01 -5.11 -4.27
CA ALA A 68 -3.60 -4.34 -3.16
C ALA A 68 -2.74 -3.10 -2.80
N LEU A 69 -1.41 -3.24 -2.77
CA LEU A 69 -0.53 -2.11 -2.53
C LEU A 69 -0.52 -1.08 -3.68
N ASP A 70 -0.74 -1.52 -4.92
CA ASP A 70 -0.92 -0.60 -6.06
C ASP A 70 -2.21 0.21 -5.92
N LEU A 71 -3.33 -0.45 -5.60
CA LEU A 71 -4.62 0.23 -5.34
C LEU A 71 -4.50 1.22 -4.17
N HIS A 72 -3.85 0.83 -3.07
CA HIS A 72 -3.58 1.72 -1.95
C HIS A 72 -2.84 2.99 -2.40
N ARG A 73 -1.80 2.84 -3.23
CA ARG A 73 -1.01 3.98 -3.72
C ARG A 73 -1.86 4.90 -4.59
N ASP A 74 -2.65 4.34 -5.49
CA ASP A 74 -3.45 5.13 -6.43
C ASP A 74 -4.57 5.90 -5.70
N ALA A 75 -5.22 5.26 -4.73
CA ALA A 75 -6.20 5.91 -3.86
C ALA A 75 -5.57 7.02 -3.00
N ALA A 76 -4.41 6.78 -2.39
CA ALA A 76 -3.70 7.79 -1.60
C ALA A 76 -3.29 9.01 -2.44
N GLU A 77 -2.79 8.79 -3.66
CA GLU A 77 -2.46 9.88 -4.59
C GLU A 77 -3.72 10.66 -5.01
N ALA A 78 -4.81 9.96 -5.34
CA ALA A 78 -6.07 10.58 -5.70
C ALA A 78 -6.65 11.43 -4.56
N ALA A 79 -6.61 10.92 -3.32
CA ALA A 79 -7.02 11.65 -2.12
C ALA A 79 -6.20 12.93 -1.92
N SER A 80 -4.88 12.86 -2.10
CA SER A 80 -3.98 14.01 -1.99
C SER A 80 -4.25 15.05 -3.08
N ALA A 81 -4.46 14.59 -4.33
CA ALA A 81 -4.81 15.45 -5.45
C ALA A 81 -6.15 16.16 -5.25
N ALA A 82 -7.17 15.45 -4.75
CA ALA A 82 -8.47 16.04 -4.43
C ALA A 82 -8.34 17.12 -3.33
N ALA A 83 -7.59 16.84 -2.27
CA ALA A 83 -7.34 17.80 -1.20
C ALA A 83 -6.56 19.04 -1.68
N ALA A 84 -5.57 18.84 -2.56
CA ALA A 84 -4.83 19.93 -3.19
C ALA A 84 -5.73 20.80 -4.08
N ALA A 85 -6.57 20.17 -4.92
CA ALA A 85 -7.52 20.86 -5.77
C ALA A 85 -8.53 21.69 -4.95
N ALA A 86 -9.01 21.17 -3.82
CA ALA A 86 -9.94 21.86 -2.93
C ALA A 86 -9.35 23.14 -2.30
N ARG A 87 -8.02 23.29 -2.27
CA ARG A 87 -7.32 24.50 -1.79
C ARG A 87 -7.12 25.56 -2.88
N THR A 88 -7.54 25.30 -4.12
CA THR A 88 -7.38 26.23 -5.23
C THR A 88 -8.17 27.52 -4.98
N PRO A 89 -7.57 28.72 -5.15
CA PRO A 89 -8.29 29.97 -4.97
C PRO A 89 -9.49 30.11 -5.91
N ARG A 90 -10.56 30.73 -5.42
CA ARG A 90 -11.78 31.10 -6.19
C ARG A 90 -12.57 29.92 -6.78
N ILE A 91 -12.42 28.69 -6.25
CA ILE A 91 -13.32 27.59 -6.61
C ILE A 91 -14.71 27.81 -6.01
N ALA A 92 -15.75 27.32 -6.68
CA ALA A 92 -17.10 27.42 -6.17
C ALA A 92 -17.29 26.51 -4.93
N PRO A 93 -18.14 26.89 -3.96
CA PRO A 93 -18.40 26.06 -2.78
C PRO A 93 -18.88 24.63 -3.12
N ALA A 94 -19.71 24.49 -4.15
CA ALA A 94 -20.17 23.17 -4.62
C ALA A 94 -19.02 22.29 -5.13
N THR A 95 -18.04 22.89 -5.82
CA THR A 95 -16.84 22.17 -6.28
C THR A 95 -15.96 21.74 -5.11
N ALA A 96 -15.76 22.62 -4.12
CA ALA A 96 -15.01 22.30 -2.91
C ALA A 96 -15.66 21.13 -2.15
N TYR A 97 -16.99 21.12 -2.03
CA TYR A 97 -17.74 20.04 -1.40
C TYR A 97 -17.56 18.71 -2.15
N ALA A 98 -17.70 18.70 -3.48
CA ALA A 98 -17.50 17.50 -4.29
C ALA A 98 -16.08 16.94 -4.15
N LEU A 99 -15.06 17.80 -4.10
CA LEU A 99 -13.67 17.41 -3.86
C LEU A 99 -13.47 16.84 -2.45
N GLY A 100 -14.17 17.37 -1.45
CA GLY A 100 -14.17 16.83 -0.09
C GLY A 100 -14.78 15.42 0.00
N VAL A 101 -15.90 15.19 -0.69
CA VAL A 101 -16.52 13.85 -0.79
C VAL A 101 -15.58 12.87 -1.50
N LEU A 102 -14.99 13.28 -2.62
CA LEU A 102 -14.02 12.47 -3.36
C LEU A 102 -12.79 12.13 -2.49
N HIS A 103 -12.26 13.10 -1.74
CA HIS A 103 -11.16 12.84 -0.82
C HIS A 103 -11.52 11.77 0.21
N ALA A 104 -12.69 11.88 0.86
CA ALA A 104 -13.15 10.90 1.85
C ALA A 104 -13.35 9.49 1.25
N ASP A 105 -13.92 9.41 0.04
CA ASP A 105 -14.08 8.16 -0.71
C ASP A 105 -12.73 7.49 -0.98
N GLN A 106 -11.76 8.24 -1.48
CA GLN A 106 -10.42 7.73 -1.73
C GLN A 106 -9.68 7.33 -0.44
N ARG A 107 -9.94 8.00 0.69
CA ARG A 107 -9.41 7.54 1.99
C ARG A 107 -10.03 6.22 2.43
N HIS A 108 -11.30 5.95 2.12
CA HIS A 108 -11.88 4.62 2.37
C HIS A 108 -11.27 3.55 1.48
N GLU A 109 -11.02 3.85 0.20
CA GLU A 109 -10.33 2.92 -0.71
C GLU A 109 -8.91 2.60 -0.24
N VAL A 110 -8.20 3.57 0.36
CA VAL A 110 -6.91 3.32 1.04
C VAL A 110 -7.06 2.26 2.13
N GLU A 111 -8.02 2.41 3.05
CA GLU A 111 -8.23 1.44 4.13
C GLU A 111 -8.71 0.07 3.59
N ALA A 112 -9.60 0.06 2.60
CA ALA A 112 -10.04 -1.17 1.94
C ALA A 112 -8.87 -1.94 1.32
N ALA A 113 -7.97 -1.23 0.63
CA ALA A 113 -6.76 -1.82 0.06
C ALA A 113 -5.81 -2.39 1.13
N ARG A 114 -5.71 -1.76 2.30
CA ARG A 114 -4.95 -2.31 3.45
C ARG A 114 -5.57 -3.61 3.94
N GLY A 115 -6.90 -3.67 4.04
CA GLY A 115 -7.65 -4.89 4.36
C GLY A 115 -7.36 -6.02 3.37
N VAL A 116 -7.52 -5.77 2.08
CA VAL A 116 -7.23 -6.76 1.01
C VAL A 116 -5.77 -7.20 1.03
N PHE A 117 -4.82 -6.29 1.29
CA PHE A 117 -3.42 -6.67 1.45
C PHE A 117 -3.23 -7.65 2.61
N ARG A 118 -3.81 -7.37 3.79
CA ARG A 118 -3.67 -8.24 4.96
C ARG A 118 -4.28 -9.63 4.72
N GLU A 119 -5.39 -9.71 4.00
CA GLU A 119 -6.03 -10.98 3.62
C GLU A 119 -5.22 -11.77 2.59
N SER A 120 -4.63 -11.08 1.61
CA SER A 120 -3.87 -11.70 0.52
C SER A 120 -2.41 -11.96 0.85
N TRP A 121 -1.90 -11.44 1.98
CA TRP A 121 -0.50 -11.60 2.38
C TRP A 121 -0.21 -13.05 2.83
N PRO A 122 0.61 -13.81 2.09
CA PRO A 122 0.75 -15.25 2.31
C PRO A 122 1.46 -15.62 3.62
N TYR A 123 2.23 -14.70 4.21
CA TYR A 123 2.95 -14.93 5.47
C TYR A 123 2.13 -14.51 6.70
N ALA A 124 0.91 -13.99 6.52
CA ALA A 124 0.03 -13.65 7.64
C ALA A 124 -0.45 -14.91 8.40
N ALA A 125 -0.69 -16.01 7.68
CA ALA A 125 -1.15 -17.28 8.25
C ALA A 125 -0.07 -18.00 9.08
N ALA A 126 1.22 -17.66 8.92
CA ALA A 126 2.31 -18.29 9.67
C ALA A 126 2.46 -17.73 11.10
N VAL A 127 1.78 -16.62 11.43
CA VAL A 127 1.79 -16.00 12.78
C VAL A 127 0.61 -16.50 13.64
N THR A 128 -0.36 -17.19 13.05
CA THR A 128 -1.48 -17.83 13.77
C THR A 128 -1.32 -19.35 13.79
N GLY A 129 -0.48 -19.84 14.69
CA GLY A 129 -0.64 -21.18 15.23
C GLY A 129 0.53 -21.70 16.06
N PRO A 130 0.29 -22.52 17.10
CA PRO A 130 -0.82 -22.54 18.07
C PRO A 130 -0.49 -21.79 19.38
#